data_AF-A0A976KCT5-F1
#
_entry.id   AF-A0A976KCT5-F1
#
_cell.length_a   1.000
_cell.length_b   1.000
_cell.length_c   1.000
_cell.angle_alpha   90.00
_cell.angle_beta   90.00
_cell.angle_gamma   90.00
#
_symmetry.space_group_name_H-M   'P 1'
#
loop_
_entity.id
_entity.type
_entity.pdbx_description
1 polymer ?
#
loop_
_entity_poly.entity_id
_entity_poly.type
_entity_poly.pdbx_seq_one_letter_code
_entity_poly.pdbx_strand_id
1 'polypeptide(L)'
;MGAFEYTAVDDGGRQRRGVLDGDTARQVRQTLRDRGLIPLSVAEVVEKQAGGRPTLSFRRGISPMDLALVTRQLATLVRSSMPLEESLLAVSQQSDKPRLKSILLGVRSRVMEGHSLAEGLADFPQAFPELFRATVAAGEQSGHLDTILERLAD
;
A
#
# COMPACT_ATOMS: atom_id res chain seq x y z
N MET A 1 6.51 -0.09 -13.20
CA MET A 1 5.20 -0.12 -12.52
C MET A 1 5.05 1.06 -11.58
N GLY A 2 3.90 1.71 -11.62
CA GLY A 2 3.53 2.84 -10.78
C GLY A 2 2.04 2.77 -10.43
N ALA A 3 1.66 3.39 -9.31
CA ALA A 3 0.28 3.44 -8.87
C ALA A 3 -0.52 4.46 -9.69
N PHE A 4 -1.64 4.07 -10.26
CA PHE A 4 -2.58 4.95 -10.96
C PHE A 4 -3.90 5.04 -10.22
N GLU A 5 -4.29 6.23 -9.81
CA GLU A 5 -5.64 6.49 -9.32
C GLU A 5 -6.61 6.57 -10.50
N TYR A 6 -7.72 5.85 -10.39
CA TYR A 6 -8.74 5.82 -11.41
C TYR A 6 -10.12 6.14 -10.85
N THR A 7 -10.93 6.77 -11.70
CA THR A 7 -12.38 6.85 -11.56
C THR A 7 -12.98 6.18 -12.79
N ALA A 8 -13.83 5.18 -12.58
CA ALA A 8 -14.52 4.48 -13.64
C ALA A 8 -16.00 4.30 -13.28
N VAL A 9 -16.85 4.06 -14.27
CA VAL A 9 -18.28 3.83 -14.09
C VAL A 9 -18.60 2.38 -14.45
N ASP A 10 -19.43 1.73 -13.65
CA ASP A 10 -19.99 0.43 -14.01
C ASP A 10 -21.18 0.58 -14.97
N ASP A 11 -21.62 -0.52 -15.58
CA ASP A 11 -22.76 -0.55 -16.50
C ASP A 11 -24.07 -0.04 -15.85
N GLY A 12 -24.14 -0.04 -14.52
CA GLY A 12 -25.24 0.51 -13.72
C GLY A 12 -25.11 2.01 -13.40
N GLY A 13 -24.13 2.71 -13.98
CA GLY A 13 -23.92 4.15 -13.79
C GLY A 13 -23.25 4.53 -12.47
N ARG A 14 -22.80 3.57 -11.65
CA ARG A 14 -22.17 3.86 -10.35
C ARG A 14 -20.69 4.13 -10.55
N GLN A 15 -20.22 5.25 -10.00
CA GLN A 15 -18.80 5.58 -10.01
C GLN A 15 -18.03 4.73 -9.00
N ARG A 16 -16.97 4.09 -9.48
CA ARG A 16 -15.97 3.40 -8.68
C ARG A 16 -14.64 4.15 -8.76
N ARG A 17 -14.05 4.39 -7.61
CA ARG A 17 -12.73 5.01 -7.46
C ARG A 17 -11.79 4.02 -6.81
N GLY A 18 -10.55 3.98 -7.28
CA GLY A 18 -9.56 3.09 -6.73
C GLY A 18 -8.18 3.37 -7.27
N VAL A 19 -7.22 2.55 -6.86
CA VAL A 19 -5.86 2.59 -7.38
C VAL A 19 -5.54 1.24 -8.01
N LEU A 20 -4.90 1.29 -9.17
CA LEU A 20 -4.41 0.14 -9.91
C LEU A 20 -2.92 0.33 -10.18
N ASP A 21 -2.18 -0.76 -10.07
CA ASP A 21 -0.78 -0.80 -10.50
C ASP A 21 -0.72 -1.04 -12.02
N GLY A 22 0.24 -0.43 -12.68
CA GLY A 22 0.46 -0.59 -14.12
C GLY A 22 1.75 0.08 -14.58
N ASP A 23 2.20 -0.26 -15.78
CA ASP A 23 3.37 0.37 -16.40
C ASP A 23 2.99 1.62 -17.18
N THR A 24 1.74 1.72 -17.65
CA THR A 24 1.22 2.91 -18.35
C THR A 24 -0.25 3.16 -18.04
N ALA A 25 -0.68 4.42 -18.11
CA ALA A 25 -2.10 4.77 -18.02
C ALA A 25 -2.97 4.04 -19.06
N ARG A 26 -2.40 3.68 -20.22
CA ARG A 26 -3.08 2.93 -21.27
C ARG A 26 -3.39 1.50 -20.84
N GLN A 27 -2.43 0.83 -20.20
CA GLN A 27 -2.60 -0.50 -19.63
C GLN A 27 -3.66 -0.49 -18.53
N VAL A 28 -3.60 0.48 -17.60
CA VAL A 28 -4.60 0.62 -16.53
C VAL A 28 -6.02 0.82 -17.08
N ARG A 29 -6.18 1.65 -18.12
CA ARG A 29 -7.47 1.80 -18.81
C ARG A 29 -7.96 0.50 -19.46
N GLN A 30 -7.06 -0.31 -20.01
CA GLN A 30 -7.42 -1.60 -20.60
C GLN A 30 -7.90 -2.56 -19.51
N THR A 31 -7.16 -2.68 -18.41
CA THR A 31 -7.55 -3.48 -17.24
C THR A 31 -8.91 -3.07 -16.68
N LEU A 32 -9.25 -1.78 -16.70
CA LEU A 32 -10.58 -1.30 -16.29
C LEU A 32 -11.68 -1.76 -17.26
N ARG A 33 -11.45 -1.66 -18.58
CA ARG A 33 -12.39 -2.15 -19.58
C ARG A 33 -12.60 -3.66 -19.52
N ASP A 34 -11.54 -4.42 -19.31
CA ASP A 34 -11.60 -5.88 -19.18
C ASP A 34 -12.41 -6.31 -17.94
N ARG A 35 -12.52 -5.42 -16.93
CA ARG A 35 -13.38 -5.60 -15.75
C ARG A 35 -14.82 -5.10 -15.94
N GLY A 36 -15.20 -4.72 -17.16
CA GLY A 36 -16.52 -4.15 -17.46
C GLY A 36 -16.73 -2.73 -16.90
N LEU A 37 -15.64 -2.00 -16.60
CA LEU A 37 -15.71 -0.63 -16.10
C LEU A 37 -15.31 0.35 -17.22
N ILE A 38 -16.06 1.44 -17.35
CA ILE A 38 -15.77 2.52 -18.30
C ILE A 38 -14.88 3.56 -17.59
N PRO A 39 -13.59 3.70 -17.97
CA PRO A 39 -12.68 4.64 -17.31
C PRO A 39 -13.02 6.09 -17.65
N LEU A 40 -13.30 6.92 -16.63
CA LEU A 40 -13.51 8.36 -16.75
C LEU A 40 -12.20 9.14 -16.57
N SER A 41 -11.41 8.77 -15.57
CA SER A 41 -10.13 9.39 -15.26
C SER A 41 -9.14 8.33 -14.82
N VAL A 42 -7.89 8.46 -15.28
CA VAL A 42 -6.75 7.63 -14.86
C VAL A 42 -5.57 8.58 -14.76
N ALA A 43 -5.08 8.79 -13.54
CA ALA A 43 -3.96 9.67 -13.22
C ALA A 43 -2.88 8.88 -12.50
N GLU A 44 -1.64 9.08 -12.89
CA GLU A 44 -0.49 8.51 -12.19
C GLU A 44 -0.34 9.21 -10.83
N VAL A 45 -0.17 8.42 -9.78
CA VAL A 45 0.14 8.92 -8.44
C VAL A 45 1.63 9.23 -8.44
N VAL A 46 1.98 10.39 -9.00
CA VAL A 46 3.35 10.91 -8.91
C VAL A 46 3.52 11.50 -7.53
N GLU A 47 4.24 10.79 -6.66
CA GLU A 47 4.70 11.35 -5.39
C GLU A 47 5.79 12.40 -5.70
N LYS A 48 5.35 13.62 -6.00
CA LYS A 48 6.25 14.77 -6.15
C LYS A 48 6.97 15.01 -4.82
N GLN A 49 8.23 14.60 -4.75
CA GLN A 49 9.15 15.12 -3.74
C GLN A 49 9.47 16.60 -4.00
N ALA A 50 9.36 17.36 -2.91
CA ALA A 50 9.98 18.66 -2.61
C ALA A 50 9.61 19.91 -3.46
N GLY A 51 8.95 20.86 -2.79
CA GLY A 51 9.05 22.29 -3.13
C GLY A 51 7.72 23.02 -3.24
N GLY A 52 7.12 23.41 -2.11
CA GLY A 52 6.09 24.44 -2.12
C GLY A 52 5.04 24.34 -1.02
N ARG A 53 5.12 25.29 -0.06
CA ARG A 53 4.11 25.74 0.92
C ARG A 53 3.38 24.66 1.75
N PRO A 54 3.39 24.75 3.09
CA PRO A 54 2.61 23.84 3.93
C PRO A 54 1.15 24.21 3.79
N THR A 55 0.46 23.64 2.80
CA THR A 55 -0.98 23.46 2.93
C THR A 55 -1.14 22.39 4.01
N LEU A 56 -1.76 22.77 5.13
CA LEU A 56 -2.16 21.88 6.22
C LEU A 56 -3.21 20.86 5.73
N SER A 57 -2.86 20.07 4.72
CA SER A 57 -3.55 18.82 4.44
C SER A 57 -3.12 17.88 5.54
N PHE A 58 -3.95 17.81 6.57
CA PHE A 58 -3.92 16.77 7.59
C PHE A 58 -4.09 15.43 6.86
N ARG A 59 -2.99 14.89 6.30
CA ARG A 59 -2.94 13.56 5.67
C ARG A 59 -3.27 12.58 6.78
N ARG A 60 -4.57 12.30 6.96
CA ARG A 60 -5.10 11.37 7.97
C ARG A 60 -4.31 10.07 7.92
N GLY A 61 -3.90 9.50 9.05
CA GLY A 61 -3.30 8.17 9.05
C GLY A 61 -4.29 7.07 8.61
N ILE A 62 -3.89 5.82 8.83
CA ILE A 62 -4.84 4.70 8.87
C ILE A 62 -5.42 4.58 10.27
N SER A 63 -6.57 3.94 10.42
CA SER A 63 -7.13 3.72 11.76
C SER A 63 -6.27 2.71 12.55
N PRO A 64 -6.23 2.77 13.89
CA PRO A 64 -5.52 1.78 14.69
C PRO A 64 -5.98 0.34 14.40
N MET A 65 -7.28 0.15 14.11
CA MET A 65 -7.83 -1.15 13.75
C MET A 65 -7.32 -1.66 12.39
N ASP A 66 -7.17 -0.75 11.40
CA ASP A 66 -6.58 -1.11 10.11
C ASP A 66 -5.09 -1.49 10.26
N LEU A 67 -4.34 -0.73 11.08
CA LEU A 67 -2.95 -1.04 11.36
C LEU A 67 -2.82 -2.41 12.04
N ALA A 68 -3.64 -2.70 13.05
CA ALA A 68 -3.65 -3.99 13.74
C ALA A 68 -4.00 -5.15 12.78
N LEU A 69 -5.02 -4.99 11.94
CA LEU A 69 -5.43 -6.01 10.98
C LEU A 69 -4.32 -6.32 9.96
N VAL A 70 -3.74 -5.28 9.36
CA VAL A 70 -2.63 -5.41 8.40
C VAL A 70 -1.43 -6.09 9.06
N THR A 71 -1.08 -5.67 10.28
CA THR A 71 0.07 -6.23 11.00
C THR A 71 -0.14 -7.71 11.29
N ARG A 72 -1.34 -8.10 11.74
CA ARG A 72 -1.69 -9.52 11.98
C ARG A 72 -1.66 -10.36 10.71
N GLN A 73 -2.19 -9.83 9.60
CA GLN A 73 -2.18 -10.54 8.31
C GLN A 73 -0.75 -10.72 7.80
N LEU A 74 0.09 -9.69 7.87
CA LEU A 74 1.51 -9.78 7.51
C LEU A 74 2.26 -10.76 8.41
N ALA A 75 2.07 -10.71 9.72
CA ALA A 75 2.70 -11.65 10.65
C ALA A 75 2.38 -13.11 10.31
N THR A 76 1.11 -13.38 9.97
CA THR A 76 0.65 -14.72 9.59
C THR A 76 1.31 -15.21 8.31
N LEU A 77 1.34 -14.36 7.27
CA LEU A 77 1.90 -14.74 5.97
C LEU A 77 3.43 -14.86 6.00
N VAL A 78 4.12 -13.93 6.65
CA VAL A 78 5.59 -13.98 6.79
C VAL A 78 6.00 -15.18 7.62
N ARG A 79 5.27 -15.52 8.69
CA ARG A 79 5.52 -16.75 9.47
C ARG A 79 5.32 -18.03 8.64
N SER A 80 4.45 -18.00 7.63
CA SER A 80 4.29 -19.10 6.68
C SER A 80 5.40 -19.16 5.61
N SER A 81 6.47 -18.38 5.76
CA SER A 81 7.58 -18.25 4.81
C SER A 81 7.15 -17.76 3.42
N MET A 82 6.00 -17.07 3.33
CA MET A 82 5.61 -16.36 2.11
C MET A 82 6.59 -15.19 1.89
N PRO A 83 7.08 -14.96 0.66
CA PRO A 83 7.89 -13.79 0.35
C PRO A 83 7.20 -12.50 0.80
N LEU A 84 7.99 -11.52 1.27
CA LEU A 84 7.44 -10.31 1.87
C LEU A 84 6.63 -9.50 0.86
N GLU A 85 7.11 -9.39 -0.38
CA GLU A 85 6.42 -8.68 -1.47
C GLU A 85 5.11 -9.37 -1.87
N GLU A 86 5.03 -10.70 -1.77
CA GLU A 86 3.80 -11.46 -1.98
C GLU A 86 2.83 -11.29 -0.82
N SER A 87 3.35 -11.27 0.41
CA SER A 87 2.57 -11.02 1.63
C SER A 87 1.91 -9.64 1.57
N LEU A 88 2.68 -8.60 1.23
CA LEU A 88 2.16 -7.24 1.05
C LEU A 88 1.09 -7.17 -0.05
N LEU A 89 1.30 -7.88 -1.16
CA LEU A 89 0.31 -7.95 -2.24
C LEU A 89 -0.99 -8.60 -1.75
N ALA A 90 -0.90 -9.76 -1.10
CA ALA A 90 -2.05 -10.49 -0.58
C ALA A 90 -2.86 -9.66 0.43
N VAL A 91 -2.19 -8.97 1.36
CA VAL A 91 -2.85 -8.07 2.32
C VAL A 91 -3.50 -6.88 1.62
N SER A 92 -2.82 -6.28 0.63
CA SER A 92 -3.40 -5.16 -0.15
C SER A 92 -4.66 -5.56 -0.91
N GLN A 93 -4.75 -6.80 -1.38
CA GLN A 93 -5.90 -7.33 -2.12
C GLN A 93 -7.10 -7.63 -1.21
N GLN A 94 -6.86 -7.95 0.06
CA GLN A 94 -7.90 -8.18 1.07
C GLN A 94 -8.50 -6.89 1.65
N SER A 95 -7.84 -5.74 1.48
CA SER A 95 -8.34 -4.46 1.99
C SER A 95 -9.40 -3.83 1.07
N ASP A 96 -10.60 -3.62 1.59
CA ASP A 96 -11.68 -2.88 0.92
C ASP A 96 -11.43 -1.36 0.86
N LYS A 97 -10.49 -0.85 1.65
CA LYS A 97 -10.17 0.58 1.72
C LYS A 97 -9.17 0.95 0.62
N PRO A 98 -9.55 1.77 -0.40
CA PRO A 98 -8.66 2.10 -1.51
C PRO A 98 -7.34 2.73 -1.05
N ARG A 99 -7.42 3.60 -0.03
CA ARG A 99 -6.24 4.26 0.53
C ARG A 99 -5.25 3.31 1.17
N LEU A 100 -5.75 2.35 1.97
CA LEU A 100 -4.88 1.37 2.62
C LEU A 100 -4.22 0.47 1.57
N LYS A 101 -4.98 0.07 0.55
CA LYS A 101 -4.45 -0.65 -0.61
C LYS A 101 -3.33 0.12 -1.31
N SER A 102 -3.51 1.42 -1.58
CA SER A 102 -2.46 2.25 -2.19
C SER A 102 -1.20 2.33 -1.34
N ILE A 103 -1.34 2.47 -0.01
CA ILE A 103 -0.21 2.51 0.92
C ILE A 103 0.57 1.19 0.86
N LEU A 104 -0.13 0.06 0.97
CA LEU A 104 0.52 -1.26 0.96
C LEU A 104 1.19 -1.58 -0.38
N LEU A 105 0.57 -1.19 -1.51
CA LEU A 105 1.19 -1.33 -2.82
C LEU A 105 2.43 -0.43 -2.97
N GLY A 106 2.40 0.78 -2.41
CA GLY A 106 3.56 1.66 -2.34
C GLY A 106 4.71 1.02 -1.56
N VAL A 107 4.44 0.53 -0.35
CA VAL A 107 5.43 -0.18 0.48
C VAL A 107 6.01 -1.38 -0.29
N ARG A 108 5.16 -2.16 -0.95
CA ARG A 108 5.59 -3.30 -1.78
C ARG A 108 6.52 -2.87 -2.91
N SER A 109 6.24 -1.78 -3.62
CA SER A 109 7.11 -1.28 -4.69
C SER A 109 8.52 -1.04 -4.18
N ARG A 110 8.64 -0.37 -3.02
CA ARG A 110 9.93 -0.09 -2.37
C ARG A 110 10.68 -1.37 -2.01
N VAL A 111 9.99 -2.37 -1.48
CA VAL A 111 10.59 -3.69 -1.19
C VAL A 111 11.08 -4.38 -2.48
N MET A 112 10.30 -4.36 -3.56
CA MET A 112 10.74 -4.92 -4.84
C MET A 112 11.90 -4.15 -5.48
N GLU A 113 12.04 -2.86 -5.18
CA GLU A 113 13.19 -2.03 -5.57
C GLU A 113 14.46 -2.34 -4.75
N GLY A 114 14.36 -3.23 -3.75
CA GLY A 114 15.47 -3.67 -2.90
C GLY A 114 15.63 -2.86 -1.62
N HIS A 115 14.68 -1.97 -1.30
CA HIS A 115 14.64 -1.31 0.00
C HIS A 115 14.13 -2.24 1.09
N SER A 116 14.52 -1.97 2.33
CA SER A 116 13.95 -2.63 3.50
C SER A 116 12.45 -2.31 3.66
N LEU A 117 11.72 -3.19 4.36
CA LEU A 117 10.34 -2.93 4.76
C LEU A 117 10.25 -1.64 5.57
N ALA A 118 11.15 -1.43 6.52
CA ALA A 118 11.17 -0.23 7.35
C ALA A 118 11.31 1.05 6.53
N GLU A 119 12.15 1.06 5.49
CA GLU A 119 12.26 2.17 4.53
C GLU A 119 10.96 2.35 3.75
N GLY A 120 10.36 1.27 3.22
CA GLY A 120 9.07 1.36 2.52
C GLY A 120 7.94 1.88 3.40
N LEU A 121 7.90 1.49 4.68
CA LEU A 121 6.95 2.01 5.66
C LEU A 121 7.22 3.49 6.00
N ALA A 122 8.47 3.94 5.93
CA ALA A 122 8.86 5.31 6.23
C ALA A 122 8.36 6.34 5.21
N ASP A 123 8.03 5.91 3.99
CA ASP A 123 7.37 6.75 2.98
C ASP A 123 5.91 7.11 3.40
N PHE A 124 5.35 6.38 4.38
CA PHE A 124 3.99 6.60 4.90
C PHE A 124 3.97 6.84 6.42
N PRO A 125 4.64 7.89 6.94
CA PRO A 125 4.81 8.08 8.39
C PRO A 125 3.50 8.36 9.13
N GLN A 126 2.48 8.87 8.45
CA GLN A 126 1.12 9.01 9.00
C GLN A 126 0.40 7.68 9.21
N ALA A 127 0.76 6.63 8.46
CA ALA A 127 0.14 5.30 8.57
C ALA A 127 0.92 4.39 9.54
N PHE A 128 2.25 4.54 9.57
CA PHE A 128 3.16 3.73 10.37
C PHE A 128 3.95 4.63 11.33
N PRO A 129 3.56 4.68 12.62
CA PRO A 129 4.25 5.48 13.63
C PRO A 129 5.74 5.16 13.71
N GLU A 130 6.54 6.11 14.19
CA GLU A 130 8.00 5.95 14.31
C GLU A 130 8.40 4.69 15.08
N LEU A 131 7.78 4.45 16.24
CA LEU A 131 8.05 3.25 17.04
C LEU A 131 7.77 1.95 16.30
N PHE A 132 6.69 1.90 15.51
CA PHE A 132 6.36 0.75 14.67
C PHE A 132 7.48 0.49 13.66
N ARG A 133 7.88 1.51 12.91
CA ARG A 133 8.94 1.43 11.88
C ARG A 133 10.30 1.04 12.48
N ALA A 134 10.66 1.61 13.63
CA ALA A 134 11.89 1.28 14.33
C ALA A 134 11.93 -0.18 14.80
N THR A 135 10.78 -0.69 15.27
CA THR A 135 10.68 -2.10 15.69
C THR A 135 10.83 -3.03 14.48
N VAL A 136 10.16 -2.72 13.36
CA VAL A 136 10.32 -3.46 12.10
C VAL A 136 11.77 -3.44 11.62
N ALA A 137 12.43 -2.28 11.62
CA ALA A 137 13.84 -2.16 11.23
C ALA A 137 14.76 -3.06 12.07
N ALA A 138 14.53 -3.12 13.39
CA ALA A 138 15.27 -4.01 14.27
C ALA A 138 15.00 -5.50 13.95
N GLY A 139 13.78 -5.84 13.56
CA GLY A 139 13.41 -7.18 13.10
C GLY A 139 14.12 -7.58 11.82
N GLU A 140 14.13 -6.70 10.82
CA GLU A 140 14.83 -6.94 9.54
C GLU A 140 16.33 -7.09 9.74
N GLN A 141 16.96 -6.17 10.48
CA GLN A 141 18.40 -6.18 10.70
C GLN A 141 18.87 -7.40 11.50
N SER A 142 18.03 -7.92 12.40
CA SER A 142 18.33 -9.13 13.17
C SER A 142 17.95 -10.42 12.44
N GLY A 143 17.24 -10.35 11.31
CA GLY A 143 16.72 -11.52 10.61
C GLY A 143 15.52 -12.19 11.28
N HIS A 144 14.87 -11.53 12.25
CA HIS A 144 13.74 -12.05 13.03
C HIS A 144 12.44 -11.26 12.75
N LEU A 145 12.22 -10.90 11.48
CA LEU A 145 11.07 -10.10 11.07
C LEU A 145 9.73 -10.79 11.40
N ASP A 146 9.66 -12.11 11.25
CA ASP A 146 8.51 -12.94 11.59
C ASP A 146 8.08 -12.79 13.06
N THR A 147 9.05 -12.83 13.98
CA THR A 147 8.84 -12.71 15.42
C THR A 147 8.42 -11.28 15.79
N ILE A 148 9.02 -10.29 15.14
CA ILE A 148 8.70 -8.88 15.38
C ILE A 148 7.29 -8.54 14.90
N LEU A 149 6.89 -9.00 13.71
CA LEU A 149 5.54 -8.78 13.20
C LEU A 149 4.49 -9.43 14.10
N GLU A 150 4.77 -10.61 14.67
CA GLU A 150 3.86 -11.24 15.62
C GLU A 150 3.70 -10.41 16.90
N ARG A 151 4.81 -9.90 17.46
CA ARG A 151 4.78 -9.02 18.65
C ARG A 151 4.07 -7.69 18.41
N LEU A 152 4.16 -7.15 17.19
CA LEU A 152 3.45 -5.93 16.82
C LEU A 152 1.95 -6.17 16.57
N ALA A 153 1.57 -7.40 16.28
CA ALA A 153 0.18 -7.78 16.03
C ALA A 153 -0.59 -8.16 17.30
N ASP A 154 0.11 -8.47 18.39
CA ASP A 154 -0.42 -8.71 19.74
C ASP A 154 -0.72 -7.39 20.48
#